data_AF-A0A151EF72-F1
#
_entry.id   AF-A0A151EF72-F1
#
_cell.length_a   1.000
_cell.length_b   1.000
_cell.length_c   1.000
_cell.angle_alpha   90.00
_cell.angle_beta   90.00
_cell.angle_gamma   90.00
#
_symmetry.space_group_name_H-M   'P 1'
#
loop_
_entity.id
_entity.type
_entity.pdbx_description
1 polymer ?
#
loop_
_entity_poly.entity_id
_entity_poly.type
_entity_poly.pdbx_seq_one_letter_code
_entity_poly.pdbx_strand_id
1 'polypeptide(L)'
;MNLSIIKNKLLISMIFIIILFIIILFIFFNIQLLKSPEIIIKIEVSEINSKEAIIITILNIDNPNSFDINIKKLKVEMLTSEGYKIAQTSIKGGKIPSYKSNIFTNDILVLFNGHTPELITIKITGEVSASILLFEKSIPLNIGIITNIEDFLNKISAPSLSVTVESVDLTKGGLDITSSIEIFNPNTFDIYVDDIYVGIKSETGKNLGNAVLEGGVVPAKELLSIKAEISLLFEALNFKILKLNISGDAGVKIAGFDKKIPFNILTKIVVPDLEEILLSKNSPTLISIKLDEKFTLKGILFYVTLEVFNSYNVDLVLRNVTIGIYSVINDKNFLIGENKEITDIVSKVGTSGYLTCKILVPYSKILNNIGSLDWIMASGSGRVSIEGINQSAFLEIRGYHSLHPFR
;
A
#
# COMPACT_ATOMS: atom_id res chain seq x y z
N MET A 1 57.49 61.60 -67.96
CA MET A 1 56.87 60.92 -66.80
C MET A 1 55.39 60.71 -67.14
N ASN A 2 54.97 59.46 -67.34
CA ASN A 2 53.73 59.10 -68.03
C ASN A 2 52.46 59.46 -67.24
N LEU A 3 51.70 60.46 -67.71
CA LEU A 3 50.38 60.82 -67.16
C LEU A 3 49.37 59.65 -67.20
N SER A 4 49.55 58.66 -68.09
CA SER A 4 48.66 57.49 -68.18
C SER A 4 48.77 56.54 -66.98
N ILE A 5 49.96 56.40 -66.40
CA ILE A 5 50.21 55.51 -65.25
C ILE A 5 49.59 56.11 -63.98
N ILE A 6 49.62 57.44 -63.85
CA ILE A 6 49.02 58.17 -62.71
C ILE A 6 47.49 58.07 -62.77
N LYS A 7 46.89 58.23 -63.97
CA LYS A 7 45.44 58.04 -64.17
C LYS A 7 44.97 56.62 -63.81
N ASN A 8 45.72 55.59 -64.20
CA ASN A 8 45.36 54.21 -63.87
C ASN A 8 45.46 53.92 -62.35
N LYS A 9 46.47 54.44 -61.66
CA LYS A 9 46.58 54.29 -60.19
C LYS A 9 45.45 55.00 -59.44
N LEU A 10 45.05 56.18 -59.91
CA LEU A 10 43.97 56.96 -59.30
C LEU A 10 42.60 56.29 -59.52
N LEU A 11 42.38 55.72 -60.71
CA LEU A 11 41.19 54.92 -61.03
C LEU A 11 41.12 53.65 -60.15
N ILE A 12 42.22 52.91 -60.01
CA ILE A 12 42.30 51.71 -59.16
C ILE A 12 42.03 52.06 -57.69
N SER A 13 42.62 53.15 -57.19
CA SER A 13 42.38 53.62 -55.82
C SER A 13 40.91 54.00 -55.61
N MET A 14 40.29 54.67 -56.58
CA MET A 14 38.89 55.06 -56.50
C MET A 14 37.95 53.84 -56.53
N ILE A 15 38.25 52.84 -57.37
CA ILE A 15 37.53 51.55 -57.38
C ILE A 15 37.67 50.84 -56.02
N PHE A 16 38.87 50.84 -55.44
CA PHE A 16 39.11 50.23 -54.13
C PHE A 16 38.32 50.92 -53.02
N ILE A 17 38.24 52.26 -53.04
CA ILE A 17 37.44 53.05 -52.10
C ILE A 17 35.94 52.74 -52.26
N ILE A 18 35.44 52.63 -53.49
CA ILE A 18 34.04 52.28 -53.76
C ILE A 18 33.71 50.88 -53.25
N ILE A 19 34.58 49.89 -53.50
CA ILE A 19 34.42 48.52 -53.00
C ILE A 19 34.40 48.52 -51.46
N LEU A 20 35.32 49.24 -50.82
CA LEU A 20 35.37 49.36 -49.36
C LEU A 20 34.08 50.00 -48.81
N PHE A 21 33.59 51.04 -49.48
CA PHE A 21 32.36 51.72 -49.10
C PHE A 21 31.13 50.80 -49.23
N ILE A 22 31.03 50.02 -50.31
CA ILE A 22 29.96 49.02 -50.50
C ILE A 22 30.02 47.94 -49.41
N ILE A 23 31.21 47.43 -49.08
CA ILE A 23 31.39 46.44 -48.02
C ILE A 23 30.93 47.01 -46.66
N ILE A 24 31.35 48.24 -46.34
CA ILE A 24 30.94 48.91 -45.09
C ILE A 24 29.43 49.14 -45.07
N LEU A 25 28.84 49.58 -46.19
CA LEU A 25 27.40 49.82 -46.29
C LEU A 25 26.61 48.51 -46.10
N PHE A 26 27.08 47.42 -46.69
CA PHE A 26 26.46 46.09 -46.57
C PHE A 26 26.55 45.52 -45.16
N ILE A 27 27.70 45.71 -44.50
CA ILE A 27 27.88 45.38 -43.08
C ILE A 27 26.93 46.21 -42.21
N PHE A 28 26.85 47.51 -42.45
CA PHE A 28 25.99 48.42 -41.70
C PHE A 28 24.51 48.09 -41.87
N PHE A 29 24.07 47.77 -43.09
CA PHE A 29 22.70 47.33 -43.37
C PHE A 29 22.36 46.03 -42.64
N ASN A 30 23.27 45.04 -42.63
CA ASN A 30 23.06 43.79 -41.91
C ASN A 30 22.94 43.98 -40.40
N ILE A 31 23.67 44.93 -39.80
CA ILE A 31 23.57 45.26 -38.36
C ILE A 31 22.28 46.01 -38.03
N GLN A 32 21.86 46.93 -38.91
CA GLN A 32 20.57 47.60 -38.74
C GLN A 32 19.43 46.58 -38.77
N LEU A 33 19.55 45.55 -39.60
CA LEU A 33 18.61 44.43 -39.74
C LEU A 33 18.86 43.27 -38.77
N LEU A 34 19.52 43.50 -37.63
CA LEU A 34 19.69 42.46 -36.61
C LEU A 34 18.33 41.86 -36.23
N LYS A 35 18.15 40.58 -36.57
CA LYS A 35 16.95 39.81 -36.27
C LYS A 35 17.02 39.34 -34.83
N SER A 36 15.90 39.44 -34.13
CA SER A 36 15.76 38.84 -32.81
C SER A 36 16.04 37.33 -32.89
N PRO A 37 16.84 36.76 -31.98
CA PRO A 37 16.98 35.32 -31.90
C PRO A 37 15.65 34.67 -31.52
N GLU A 38 15.46 33.43 -31.97
CA GLU A 38 14.35 32.59 -31.52
C GLU A 38 14.79 31.87 -30.24
N ILE A 39 13.89 31.84 -29.25
CA ILE A 39 14.21 31.32 -27.92
C ILE A 39 13.14 30.34 -27.50
N ILE A 40 13.54 29.09 -27.35
CA ILE A 40 12.69 28.01 -26.85
C ILE A 40 13.09 27.76 -25.40
N ILE A 41 12.10 27.82 -24.51
CA ILE A 41 12.30 27.68 -23.06
C ILE A 41 11.62 26.39 -22.62
N LYS A 42 12.38 25.51 -21.99
CA LYS A 42 11.84 24.34 -21.29
C LYS A 42 12.13 24.50 -19.81
N ILE A 43 11.10 24.32 -19.00
CA ILE A 43 11.17 24.38 -17.54
C ILE A 43 10.77 23.00 -17.04
N GLU A 44 11.65 22.39 -16.25
CA GLU A 44 11.42 21.08 -15.65
C GLU A 44 11.57 21.17 -14.14
N VAL A 45 10.70 20.49 -13.41
CA VAL A 45 10.84 20.34 -11.95
C VAL A 45 11.65 19.07 -11.72
N SER A 46 12.87 19.21 -11.21
CA SER A 46 13.77 18.08 -10.94
C SER A 46 13.47 17.46 -9.58
N GLU A 47 13.37 18.30 -8.56
CA GLU A 47 13.14 17.88 -7.19
C GLU A 47 12.14 18.83 -6.54
N ILE A 48 11.30 18.30 -5.67
CA ILE A 48 10.31 19.11 -4.94
C ILE A 48 10.07 18.52 -3.56
N ASN A 49 10.10 19.39 -2.55
CA ASN A 49 9.77 19.04 -1.18
C ASN A 49 8.82 20.09 -0.57
N SER A 50 8.58 19.97 0.73
CA SER A 50 7.64 20.84 1.46
C SER A 50 8.02 22.32 1.50
N LYS A 51 9.30 22.66 1.31
CA LYS A 51 9.81 24.04 1.43
C LYS A 51 10.44 24.56 0.15
N GLU A 52 11.01 23.67 -0.65
CA GLU A 52 11.93 23.99 -1.73
C GLU A 52 11.58 23.20 -3.00
N ALA A 53 11.79 23.81 -4.16
CA ALA A 53 11.76 23.11 -5.44
C ALA A 53 13.03 23.43 -6.23
N ILE A 54 13.58 22.43 -6.91
CA ILE A 54 14.67 22.62 -7.87
C ILE A 54 14.07 22.62 -9.26
N ILE A 55 14.10 23.78 -9.90
CA ILE A 55 13.61 23.99 -11.26
C ILE A 55 14.79 24.09 -12.21
N ILE A 56 14.86 23.17 -13.17
CA ILE A 56 15.83 23.21 -14.26
C ILE A 56 15.26 24.09 -15.36
N THR A 57 15.98 25.15 -15.70
CA THR A 57 15.64 26.02 -16.83
C THR A 57 16.60 25.73 -17.98
N ILE A 58 16.04 25.32 -19.13
CA ILE A 58 16.78 25.04 -20.36
C ILE A 58 16.37 26.09 -21.40
N LEU A 59 17.34 26.92 -21.80
CA LEU A 59 17.19 27.95 -22.83
C LEU A 59 17.90 27.51 -24.10
N ASN A 60 17.14 27.20 -25.14
CA ASN A 60 17.70 26.99 -26.47
C ASN A 60 17.53 28.28 -27.27
N ILE A 61 18.64 28.92 -27.60
CA ILE A 61 18.65 30.20 -28.33
C ILE A 61 19.22 29.95 -29.72
N ASP A 62 18.42 30.21 -30.75
CA ASP A 62 18.83 30.12 -32.14
C ASP A 62 19.23 31.48 -32.69
N ASN A 63 20.36 31.53 -33.40
CA ASN A 63 20.86 32.75 -34.03
C ASN A 63 20.52 32.78 -35.53
N PRO A 64 19.45 33.48 -35.94
CA PRO A 64 19.06 33.56 -37.35
C PRO A 64 19.93 34.53 -38.17
N ASN A 65 20.91 35.19 -37.55
CA ASN A 65 21.74 36.20 -38.18
C ASN A 65 22.95 35.57 -38.85
N SER A 66 23.45 36.24 -39.91
CA SER A 66 24.65 35.86 -40.66
C SER A 66 25.96 36.10 -39.90
N PHE A 67 25.89 36.63 -38.69
CA PHE A 67 27.02 36.98 -37.83
C PHE A 67 26.81 36.43 -36.42
N ASP A 68 27.89 36.31 -35.67
CA ASP A 68 27.85 35.80 -34.31
C ASP A 68 27.14 36.79 -33.37
N ILE A 69 26.29 36.26 -32.49
CA ILE A 69 25.69 37.02 -31.40
C ILE A 69 26.30 36.59 -30.07
N ASN A 70 26.32 37.49 -29.11
CA ASN A 70 26.78 37.22 -27.77
C ASN A 70 25.67 37.54 -26.78
N ILE A 71 25.28 36.53 -26.02
CA ILE A 71 24.25 36.64 -25.01
C ILE A 71 24.92 37.05 -23.70
N LYS A 72 24.50 38.18 -23.14
CA LYS A 72 25.06 38.76 -21.92
C LYS A 72 23.96 38.93 -20.88
N LYS A 73 24.37 38.90 -19.60
CA LYS A 73 23.53 39.23 -18.43
C LYS A 73 22.19 38.46 -18.39
N LEU A 74 22.16 37.20 -18.80
CA LEU A 74 20.96 36.38 -18.66
C LEU A 74 20.63 36.25 -17.18
N LYS A 75 19.42 36.65 -16.84
CA LYS A 75 18.87 36.61 -15.50
C LYS A 75 17.48 35.99 -15.58
N VAL A 76 17.25 35.00 -14.73
CA VAL A 76 15.94 34.40 -14.54
C VAL A 76 15.43 34.81 -13.17
N GLU A 77 14.21 35.32 -13.13
CA GLU A 77 13.53 35.80 -11.94
C GLU A 77 12.15 35.16 -11.86
N MET A 78 11.85 34.52 -10.75
CA MET A 78 10.57 33.85 -10.52
C MET A 78 9.78 34.62 -9.46
N LEU A 79 8.53 34.90 -9.79
CA LEU A 79 7.62 35.74 -9.01
C LEU A 79 6.30 34.99 -8.77
N THR A 80 5.71 35.16 -7.58
CA THR A 80 4.32 34.76 -7.33
C THR A 80 3.34 35.67 -8.07
N SER A 81 2.06 35.27 -8.13
CA SER A 81 0.95 36.10 -8.60
C SER A 81 0.85 37.46 -7.88
N GLU A 82 1.24 37.50 -6.60
CA GLU A 82 1.26 38.69 -5.75
C GLU A 82 2.51 39.57 -5.96
N GLY A 83 3.46 39.12 -6.79
CA GLY A 83 4.70 39.83 -7.09
C GLY A 83 5.87 39.54 -6.12
N TYR A 84 5.73 38.59 -5.20
CA TYR A 84 6.82 38.17 -4.33
C TYR A 84 7.87 37.37 -5.11
N LYS A 85 9.14 37.70 -4.92
CA LYS A 85 10.26 36.99 -5.54
C LYS A 85 10.55 35.70 -4.80
N ILE A 86 10.39 34.56 -5.48
CA ILE A 86 10.63 33.22 -4.94
C ILE A 86 11.94 32.61 -5.40
N ALA A 87 12.51 33.12 -6.51
CA ALA A 87 13.85 32.75 -6.95
C ALA A 87 14.48 33.81 -7.87
N GLN A 88 15.80 33.86 -7.88
CA GLN A 88 16.57 34.63 -8.85
C GLN A 88 17.92 33.96 -9.11
N THR A 89 18.27 33.81 -10.37
CA THR A 89 19.58 33.31 -10.79
C THR A 89 20.12 34.11 -11.97
N SER A 90 21.43 34.01 -12.20
CA SER A 90 22.09 34.50 -13.40
C SER A 90 22.68 33.33 -14.17
N ILE A 91 22.35 33.23 -15.45
CA ILE A 91 22.87 32.21 -16.34
C ILE A 91 24.08 32.80 -17.05
N LYS A 92 25.20 32.07 -17.06
CA LYS A 92 26.38 32.49 -17.80
C LYS A 92 26.06 32.43 -19.29
N GLY A 93 25.88 33.60 -19.89
CA GLY A 93 25.70 33.72 -21.33
C GLY A 93 26.97 33.37 -22.10
N GLY A 94 26.87 33.40 -23.42
CA GLY A 94 27.97 33.04 -24.29
C GLY A 94 27.73 33.42 -25.75
N LYS A 95 28.76 33.16 -26.54
CA LYS A 95 28.74 33.40 -27.98
C LYS A 95 27.95 32.30 -28.70
N ILE A 96 27.07 32.71 -29.60
CA ILE A 96 26.31 31.83 -30.49
C ILE A 96 26.75 32.15 -31.91
N PRO A 97 27.38 31.20 -32.62
CA PRO A 97 27.83 31.44 -33.98
C PRO A 97 26.68 31.75 -34.94
N SER A 98 27.00 32.37 -36.07
CA SER A 98 26.10 32.57 -37.20
C SER A 98 25.33 31.30 -37.59
N TYR A 99 24.00 31.40 -37.73
CA TYR A 99 23.08 30.30 -38.08
C TYR A 99 23.22 29.03 -37.22
N LYS A 100 23.60 29.19 -35.96
CA LYS A 100 23.68 28.09 -34.98
C LYS A 100 22.84 28.41 -33.76
N SER A 101 22.52 27.36 -33.01
CA SER A 101 21.92 27.45 -31.70
C SER A 101 22.92 27.14 -30.59
N ASN A 102 22.59 27.56 -29.38
CA ASN A 102 23.28 27.14 -28.17
C ASN A 102 22.29 26.92 -27.03
N ILE A 103 22.59 25.96 -26.16
CA ILE A 103 21.75 25.58 -25.03
C ILE A 103 22.40 26.08 -23.74
N PHE A 104 21.63 26.81 -22.94
CA PHE A 104 22.02 27.24 -21.61
C PHE A 104 21.12 26.56 -20.59
N THR A 105 21.72 25.82 -19.66
CA THR A 105 21.00 25.12 -18.59
C THR A 105 21.41 25.70 -17.25
N ASN A 106 20.45 25.90 -16.36
CA ASN A 106 20.72 26.26 -14.98
C ASN A 106 19.67 25.70 -14.03
N ASP A 107 20.12 25.22 -12.88
CA ASP A 107 19.26 24.74 -11.80
C ASP A 107 18.95 25.91 -10.86
N ILE A 108 17.68 26.04 -10.52
CA ILE A 108 17.15 27.16 -9.74
C ILE A 108 16.48 26.59 -8.50
N LEU A 109 17.06 26.88 -7.35
CA LEU A 109 16.41 26.63 -6.06
C LEU A 109 15.32 27.69 -5.85
N VAL A 110 14.09 27.23 -5.68
CA VAL A 110 12.91 28.04 -5.42
C VAL A 110 12.49 27.85 -3.98
N LEU A 111 12.37 28.96 -3.24
CA LEU A 111 11.96 28.96 -1.84
C LEU A 111 10.60 29.65 -1.74
N PHE A 112 9.58 28.90 -1.34
CA PHE A 112 8.21 29.41 -1.29
C PHE A 112 7.89 30.16 0.00
N ASN A 113 8.68 29.96 1.08
CA ASN A 113 8.57 30.68 2.36
C ASN A 113 7.14 30.76 2.93
N GLY A 114 6.31 29.73 2.70
CA GLY A 114 4.93 29.67 3.18
C GLY A 114 3.88 30.31 2.26
N HIS A 115 4.27 30.83 1.09
CA HIS A 115 3.34 31.28 0.06
C HIS A 115 2.88 30.12 -0.82
N THR A 116 1.60 30.11 -1.20
CA THR A 116 0.97 29.11 -2.10
C THR A 116 0.50 29.77 -3.40
N PRO A 117 1.43 30.15 -4.29
CA PRO A 117 1.06 30.89 -5.49
C PRO A 117 0.42 29.96 -6.53
N GLU A 118 -0.85 30.21 -6.86
CA GLU A 118 -1.55 29.50 -7.95
C GLU A 118 -0.80 29.65 -9.29
N LEU A 119 -0.25 30.86 -9.53
CA LEU A 119 0.53 31.20 -10.71
C LEU A 119 1.96 31.58 -10.35
N ILE A 120 2.92 31.05 -11.09
CA ILE A 120 4.31 31.47 -11.07
C ILE A 120 4.61 32.20 -12.38
N THR A 121 5.12 33.43 -12.25
CA THR A 121 5.63 34.20 -13.40
C THR A 121 7.14 34.09 -13.44
N ILE A 122 7.66 33.57 -14.55
CA ILE A 122 9.10 33.44 -14.81
C ILE A 122 9.47 34.54 -15.80
N LYS A 123 10.28 35.49 -15.36
CA LYS A 123 10.84 36.55 -16.18
C LYS A 123 12.29 36.24 -16.53
N ILE A 124 12.59 36.23 -17.81
CA ILE A 124 13.94 36.04 -18.33
C ILE A 124 14.37 37.31 -19.02
N THR A 125 15.40 37.95 -18.47
CA THR A 125 15.95 39.20 -18.99
C THR A 125 17.41 39.00 -19.40
N GLY A 126 17.85 39.69 -20.43
CA GLY A 126 19.25 39.67 -20.86
C GLY A 126 19.53 40.71 -21.94
N GLU A 127 20.73 40.66 -22.50
CA GLU A 127 21.14 41.50 -23.61
C GLU A 127 21.71 40.62 -24.72
N VAL A 128 21.14 40.73 -25.92
CA VAL A 128 21.70 40.13 -27.13
C VAL A 128 22.57 41.19 -27.79
N SER A 129 23.87 40.97 -27.84
CA SER A 129 24.82 41.89 -28.47
C SER A 129 25.40 41.28 -29.74
N ALA A 130 25.56 42.07 -30.79
CA ALA A 130 26.36 41.72 -31.95
C ALA A 130 27.49 42.73 -32.08
N SER A 131 28.71 42.22 -32.27
CA SER A 131 29.91 43.03 -32.49
C SER A 131 30.45 42.74 -33.88
N ILE A 132 30.48 43.77 -34.73
CA ILE A 132 31.13 43.69 -36.04
C ILE A 132 32.11 44.86 -36.13
N LEU A 133 33.41 44.54 -36.21
CA LEU A 133 34.51 45.52 -36.19
C LEU A 133 34.49 46.38 -34.91
N LEU A 134 34.17 47.67 -35.02
CA LEU A 134 34.16 48.66 -33.93
C LEU A 134 32.74 49.00 -33.42
N PHE A 135 31.70 48.43 -34.03
CA PHE A 135 30.32 48.72 -33.68
C PHE A 135 29.71 47.56 -32.89
N GLU A 136 29.16 47.87 -31.71
CA GLU A 136 28.37 46.95 -30.91
C GLU A 136 26.92 47.43 -30.89
N LYS A 137 26.00 46.56 -31.28
CA LYS A 137 24.56 46.80 -31.14
C LYS A 137 24.01 45.78 -30.16
N SER A 138 23.32 46.27 -29.13
CA SER A 138 22.62 45.43 -28.16
C SER A 138 21.11 45.58 -28.31
N ILE A 139 20.39 44.47 -28.18
CA ILE A 139 18.94 44.42 -28.08
C ILE A 139 18.59 43.80 -26.72
N PRO A 140 17.71 44.43 -25.93
CA PRO A 140 17.25 43.83 -24.68
C PRO A 140 16.41 42.59 -24.97
N LEU A 141 16.69 41.53 -24.23
CA LEU A 141 15.86 40.33 -24.17
C LEU A 141 14.94 40.44 -22.95
N ASN A 142 13.63 40.30 -23.15
CA ASN A 142 12.66 40.25 -22.06
C ASN A 142 11.54 39.26 -22.43
N ILE A 143 11.53 38.12 -21.75
CA ILE A 143 10.53 37.07 -21.94
C ILE A 143 9.82 36.85 -20.61
N GLY A 144 8.48 36.80 -20.64
CA GLY A 144 7.65 36.43 -19.51
C GLY A 144 6.89 35.15 -19.81
N ILE A 145 7.01 34.16 -18.93
CA ILE A 145 6.21 32.92 -18.95
C ILE A 145 5.34 32.93 -17.69
N ILE A 146 4.07 32.57 -17.84
CA ILE A 146 3.16 32.35 -16.72
C ILE A 146 2.82 30.85 -16.72
N THR A 147 3.00 30.20 -15.58
CA THR A 147 2.69 28.77 -15.40
C THR A 147 1.78 28.57 -14.18
N ASN A 148 0.86 27.61 -14.27
CA ASN A 148 -0.04 27.25 -13.19
C ASN A 148 0.51 26.01 -12.46
N ILE A 149 0.66 26.11 -11.13
CA ILE A 149 1.12 24.99 -10.31
C ILE A 149 0.02 23.96 -10.04
N GLU A 150 -1.25 24.33 -10.17
CA GLU A 150 -2.39 23.41 -10.03
C GLU A 150 -2.33 22.27 -11.04
N ASP A 151 -1.86 22.52 -12.27
CA ASP A 151 -1.68 21.49 -13.29
C ASP A 151 -0.67 20.42 -12.86
N PHE A 152 0.32 20.80 -12.05
CA PHE A 152 1.26 19.86 -11.44
C PHE A 152 0.61 19.14 -10.25
N LEU A 153 -0.10 19.86 -9.37
CA LEU A 153 -0.82 19.27 -8.24
C LEU A 153 -1.90 18.26 -8.68
N ASN A 154 -2.49 18.45 -9.86
CA ASN A 154 -3.48 17.55 -10.46
C ASN A 154 -2.88 16.26 -11.03
N LYS A 155 -1.55 16.18 -11.19
CA LYS A 155 -0.84 14.97 -11.63
C LYS A 155 -0.38 14.09 -10.46
N ILE A 156 -0.55 14.54 -9.22
CA ILE A 156 -0.22 13.75 -8.03
C ILE A 156 -1.12 12.53 -8.00
N SER A 157 -0.51 11.35 -7.98
CA SER A 157 -1.20 10.08 -7.96
C SER A 157 -1.54 9.67 -6.53
N ALA A 158 -2.74 9.13 -6.31
CA ALA A 158 -3.11 8.52 -5.03
C ALA A 158 -2.20 7.31 -4.74
N PRO A 159 -1.87 7.03 -3.46
CA PRO A 159 -1.17 5.81 -3.12
C PRO A 159 -2.01 4.57 -3.44
N SER A 160 -1.35 3.46 -3.71
CA SER A 160 -2.02 2.15 -3.83
C SER A 160 -1.87 1.36 -2.53
N LEU A 161 -2.93 0.69 -2.12
CA LEU A 161 -2.95 -0.12 -0.90
C LEU A 161 -3.02 -1.60 -1.22
N SER A 162 -2.29 -2.40 -0.45
CA SER A 162 -2.41 -3.85 -0.39
C SER A 162 -2.62 -4.28 1.06
N VAL A 163 -3.40 -5.32 1.28
CA VAL A 163 -3.76 -5.79 2.63
C VAL A 163 -3.63 -7.29 2.66
N THR A 164 -2.81 -7.79 3.58
CA THR A 164 -2.59 -9.22 3.80
C THR A 164 -3.04 -9.58 5.21
N VAL A 165 -3.86 -10.62 5.36
CA VAL A 165 -4.21 -11.18 6.66
C VAL A 165 -3.15 -12.20 7.04
N GLU A 166 -2.50 -12.01 8.19
CA GLU A 166 -1.40 -12.84 8.66
C GLU A 166 -1.90 -13.97 9.56
N SER A 167 -2.77 -13.65 10.53
CA SER A 167 -3.35 -14.63 11.46
C SER A 167 -4.76 -14.25 11.88
N VAL A 168 -5.50 -15.28 12.32
CA VAL A 168 -6.82 -15.17 12.91
C VAL A 168 -6.85 -16.09 14.13
N ASP A 169 -6.95 -15.52 15.33
CA ASP A 169 -6.76 -16.22 16.59
C ASP A 169 -7.97 -16.04 17.52
N LEU A 170 -8.29 -17.08 18.32
CA LEU A 170 -9.34 -17.01 19.35
C LEU A 170 -8.75 -16.57 20.68
N THR A 171 -9.26 -15.46 21.22
CA THR A 171 -8.86 -14.91 22.51
C THR A 171 -10.05 -14.78 23.46
N LYS A 172 -9.81 -14.43 24.73
CA LYS A 172 -10.89 -14.29 25.74
C LYS A 172 -11.96 -13.28 25.33
N GLY A 173 -11.60 -12.28 24.53
CA GLY A 173 -12.50 -11.21 24.09
C GLY A 173 -13.21 -11.48 22.77
N GLY A 174 -12.77 -12.50 22.01
CA GLY A 174 -13.36 -12.84 20.72
C GLY A 174 -12.33 -13.34 19.70
N LEU A 175 -12.35 -12.72 18.52
CA LEU A 175 -11.51 -13.05 17.37
C LEU A 175 -10.51 -11.93 17.13
N ASP A 176 -9.23 -12.23 17.28
CA ASP A 176 -8.15 -11.28 16.95
C ASP A 176 -7.67 -11.55 15.52
N ILE A 177 -7.65 -10.48 14.71
CA ILE A 177 -7.18 -10.50 13.33
C ILE A 177 -5.91 -9.68 13.25
N THR A 178 -4.83 -10.32 12.82
CA THR A 178 -3.57 -9.66 12.51
C THR A 178 -3.46 -9.45 11.01
N SER A 179 -3.19 -8.22 10.57
CA SER A 179 -3.03 -7.88 9.16
C SER A 179 -1.88 -6.91 8.92
N SER A 180 -1.29 -6.99 7.73
CA SER A 180 -0.30 -6.05 7.23
C SER A 180 -0.90 -5.23 6.10
N ILE A 181 -0.87 -3.90 6.26
CA ILE A 181 -1.32 -2.94 5.28
C ILE A 181 -0.07 -2.32 4.64
N GLU A 182 0.09 -2.52 3.34
CA GLU A 182 1.17 -1.92 2.56
C GLU A 182 0.63 -0.75 1.75
N ILE A 183 1.28 0.40 1.88
CA ILE A 183 0.93 1.63 1.18
C ILE A 183 2.09 2.00 0.27
N PHE A 184 1.87 1.91 -1.04
CA PHE A 184 2.86 2.28 -2.05
C PHE A 184 2.66 3.72 -2.49
N ASN A 185 3.74 4.48 -2.51
CA ASN A 185 3.76 5.82 -3.07
C ASN A 185 4.23 5.79 -4.54
N PRO A 186 3.33 5.97 -5.52
CA PRO A 186 3.71 6.02 -6.93
C PRO A 186 4.36 7.34 -7.34
N ASN A 187 4.43 8.35 -6.48
CA ASN A 187 4.99 9.66 -6.80
C ASN A 187 6.52 9.67 -6.67
N THR A 188 7.16 10.67 -7.27
CA THR A 188 8.62 10.89 -7.20
C THR A 188 9.06 11.74 -6.01
N PHE A 189 8.15 11.98 -5.07
CA PHE A 189 8.37 12.75 -3.85
C PHE A 189 7.61 12.07 -2.72
N ASP A 190 7.99 12.38 -1.48
CA ASP A 190 7.38 11.80 -0.29
C ASP A 190 5.92 12.25 -0.13
N ILE A 191 5.09 11.34 0.34
CA ILE A 191 3.71 11.64 0.75
C ILE A 191 3.57 11.36 2.23
N TYR A 192 2.65 12.04 2.90
CA TYR A 192 2.25 11.69 4.25
C TYR A 192 0.86 11.06 4.21
N VAL A 193 0.63 10.09 5.07
CA VAL A 193 -0.67 9.44 5.25
C VAL A 193 -1.15 9.84 6.64
N ASP A 194 -2.34 10.44 6.70
CA ASP A 194 -3.04 10.70 7.96
C ASP A 194 -3.53 9.38 8.58
N ASP A 195 -4.22 9.47 9.71
CA ASP A 195 -4.81 8.29 10.35
C ASP A 195 -5.69 7.48 9.39
N ILE A 196 -5.50 6.16 9.42
CA ILE A 196 -6.19 5.21 8.58
C ILE A 196 -7.35 4.61 9.36
N TYR A 197 -8.54 4.75 8.82
CA TYR A 197 -9.78 4.23 9.40
C TYR A 197 -10.11 2.88 8.79
N VAL A 198 -10.24 1.87 9.65
CA VAL A 198 -10.65 0.51 9.25
C VAL A 198 -12.04 0.26 9.81
N GLY A 199 -13.02 0.07 8.93
CA GLY A 199 -14.37 -0.34 9.29
C GLY A 199 -14.62 -1.80 8.94
N ILE A 200 -15.15 -2.58 9.87
CA ILE A 200 -15.41 -4.01 9.68
C ILE A 200 -16.90 -4.28 9.73
N LYS A 201 -17.43 -4.85 8.64
CA LYS A 201 -18.84 -5.23 8.53
C LYS A 201 -18.96 -6.68 8.09
N SER A 202 -20.03 -7.34 8.52
CA SER A 202 -20.40 -8.62 7.93
C SER A 202 -20.89 -8.48 6.49
N GLU A 203 -21.03 -9.61 5.80
CA GLU A 203 -21.69 -9.71 4.50
C GLU A 203 -23.12 -9.14 4.51
N THR A 204 -23.81 -9.23 5.66
CA THR A 204 -25.17 -8.70 5.89
C THR A 204 -25.23 -7.20 6.19
N GLY A 205 -24.07 -6.56 6.37
CA GLY A 205 -23.96 -5.12 6.66
C GLY A 205 -23.96 -4.76 8.14
N LYS A 206 -24.08 -5.75 9.05
CA LYS A 206 -23.91 -5.52 10.49
C LYS A 206 -22.49 -5.01 10.79
N ASN A 207 -22.40 -3.91 11.54
CA ASN A 207 -21.12 -3.38 12.00
C ASN A 207 -20.56 -4.28 13.11
N LEU A 208 -19.32 -4.72 12.95
CA LEU A 208 -18.64 -5.62 13.89
C LEU A 208 -17.51 -4.92 14.64
N GLY A 209 -17.03 -3.80 14.12
CA GLY A 209 -15.97 -3.02 14.78
C GLY A 209 -15.33 -1.98 13.88
N ASN A 210 -14.47 -1.19 14.49
CA ASN A 210 -13.67 -0.17 13.83
C ASN A 210 -12.30 -0.06 14.51
N ALA A 211 -11.28 0.29 13.73
CA ALA A 211 -9.94 0.59 14.21
C ALA A 211 -9.42 1.86 13.56
N VAL A 212 -8.52 2.54 14.26
CA VAL A 212 -7.77 3.69 13.74
C VAL A 212 -6.30 3.32 13.86
N LEU A 213 -5.58 3.42 12.75
CA LEU A 213 -4.16 3.14 12.67
C LEU A 213 -3.43 4.44 12.38
N GLU A 214 -2.33 4.68 13.10
CA GLU A 214 -1.48 5.82 12.83
C GLU A 214 -0.86 5.67 11.44
N GLY A 215 -0.98 6.72 10.64
CA GLY A 215 -0.32 6.81 9.35
C GLY A 215 1.17 7.14 9.48
N GLY A 216 1.76 7.71 8.45
CA GLY A 216 3.18 8.03 8.44
C GLY A 216 3.65 8.64 7.13
N VAL A 217 4.96 8.86 7.02
CA VAL A 217 5.57 9.31 5.76
C VAL A 217 5.88 8.09 4.90
N VAL A 218 5.46 8.12 3.65
CA VAL A 218 5.77 7.11 2.63
C VAL A 218 6.76 7.75 1.64
N PRO A 219 8.03 7.31 1.62
CA PRO A 219 9.03 7.89 0.74
C PRO A 219 8.69 7.73 -0.75
N ALA A 220 9.29 8.57 -1.58
CA ALA A 220 9.13 8.50 -3.04
C ALA A 220 9.40 7.09 -3.60
N LYS A 221 8.45 6.54 -4.37
CA LYS A 221 8.57 5.20 -5.00
C LYS A 221 8.79 4.04 -4.04
N GLU A 222 8.49 4.23 -2.75
CA GLU A 222 8.66 3.22 -1.71
C GLU A 222 7.32 2.78 -1.09
N LEU A 223 7.41 1.81 -0.18
CA LEU A 223 6.29 1.20 0.54
C LEU A 223 6.39 1.51 2.03
N LEU A 224 5.27 1.84 2.66
CA LEU A 224 5.11 1.84 4.11
C LEU A 224 4.28 0.61 4.50
N SER A 225 4.77 -0.18 5.45
CA SER A 225 4.04 -1.32 6.02
C SER A 225 3.56 -0.99 7.42
N ILE A 226 2.26 -1.15 7.65
CA ILE A 226 1.60 -0.89 8.94
C ILE A 226 0.96 -2.20 9.39
N LYS A 227 1.35 -2.67 10.58
CA LYS A 227 0.72 -3.82 11.22
C LYS A 227 -0.54 -3.37 11.96
N ALA A 228 -1.66 -4.03 11.68
CA ALA A 228 -2.94 -3.78 12.29
C ALA A 228 -3.41 -5.02 13.06
N GLU A 229 -3.68 -4.83 14.35
CA GLU A 229 -4.25 -5.84 15.25
C GLU A 229 -5.67 -5.41 15.58
N ILE A 230 -6.66 -6.24 15.20
CA ILE A 230 -8.08 -5.88 15.35
C ILE A 230 -8.80 -6.99 16.09
N SER A 231 -9.31 -6.65 17.27
CA SER A 231 -10.15 -7.53 18.08
C SER A 231 -11.62 -7.36 17.73
N LEU A 232 -12.27 -8.47 17.36
CA LEU A 232 -13.70 -8.56 17.10
C LEU A 232 -14.38 -9.43 18.15
N LEU A 233 -15.67 -9.23 18.37
CA LEU A 233 -16.46 -10.13 19.21
C LEU A 233 -16.63 -11.51 18.54
N PHE A 234 -16.85 -12.56 19.35
CA PHE A 234 -17.09 -13.93 18.85
C PHE A 234 -18.23 -14.02 17.84
N GLU A 235 -19.19 -13.10 17.87
CA GLU A 235 -20.26 -13.04 16.88
C GLU A 235 -19.75 -12.90 15.44
N ALA A 236 -18.52 -12.39 15.23
CA ALA A 236 -17.86 -12.38 13.93
C ALA A 236 -17.75 -13.77 13.30
N LEU A 237 -17.62 -14.83 14.12
CA LEU A 237 -17.63 -16.22 13.68
C LEU A 237 -18.98 -16.67 13.11
N ASN A 238 -20.08 -15.96 13.34
CA ASN A 238 -21.38 -16.35 12.77
C ASN A 238 -21.51 -16.01 11.28
N PHE A 239 -20.52 -15.31 10.73
CA PHE A 239 -20.51 -14.78 9.37
C PHE A 239 -19.50 -15.52 8.52
N LYS A 240 -19.77 -15.66 7.22
CA LYS A 240 -18.84 -16.33 6.30
C LYS A 240 -17.73 -15.39 5.82
N ILE A 241 -18.07 -14.11 5.67
CA ILE A 241 -17.19 -13.11 5.07
C ILE A 241 -17.26 -11.81 5.85
N LEU A 242 -16.13 -11.31 6.29
CA LEU A 242 -15.99 -9.96 6.82
C LEU A 242 -15.52 -9.02 5.71
N LYS A 243 -16.18 -7.88 5.56
CA LYS A 243 -15.83 -6.79 4.64
C LYS A 243 -15.06 -5.75 5.43
N LEU A 244 -13.81 -5.51 5.04
CA LEU A 244 -12.94 -4.48 5.60
C LEU A 244 -12.92 -3.30 4.65
N ASN A 245 -13.38 -2.15 5.13
CA ASN A 245 -13.30 -0.88 4.43
C ASN A 245 -12.19 -0.05 5.06
N ILE A 246 -11.09 0.12 4.35
CA ILE A 246 -9.90 0.82 4.84
C ILE A 246 -9.80 2.12 4.07
N SER A 247 -9.91 3.24 4.77
CA SER A 247 -9.95 4.57 4.18
C SER A 247 -9.09 5.55 4.96
N GLY A 248 -8.54 6.53 4.27
CA GLY A 248 -7.76 7.61 4.86
C GLY A 248 -7.45 8.69 3.84
N ASP A 249 -6.70 9.68 4.26
CA ASP A 249 -6.22 10.75 3.38
C ASP A 249 -4.69 10.65 3.26
N ALA A 250 -4.21 10.63 2.03
CA ALA A 250 -2.80 10.85 1.74
C ALA A 250 -2.60 12.30 1.35
N GLY A 251 -1.76 13.00 2.09
CA GLY A 251 -1.43 14.38 1.82
C GLY A 251 -0.05 14.54 1.20
N VAL A 252 0.10 15.65 0.49
CA VAL A 252 1.37 16.07 -0.08
C VAL A 252 1.58 17.53 0.27
N LYS A 253 2.74 17.81 0.87
CA LYS A 253 3.22 19.18 1.11
C LYS A 253 4.27 19.51 0.07
N ILE A 254 3.90 20.32 -0.91
CA ILE A 254 4.77 20.73 -2.00
C ILE A 254 4.70 22.24 -2.13
N ALA A 255 5.84 22.93 -2.05
CA ALA A 255 5.89 24.37 -2.34
C ALA A 255 4.86 25.20 -1.54
N GLY A 256 4.61 24.83 -0.28
CA GLY A 256 3.58 25.43 0.59
C GLY A 256 2.16 24.91 0.36
N PHE A 257 1.87 24.23 -0.75
CA PHE A 257 0.57 23.61 -0.99
C PHE A 257 0.42 22.36 -0.14
N ASP A 258 -0.74 22.24 0.50
CA ASP A 258 -1.16 21.03 1.20
C ASP A 258 -2.35 20.43 0.46
N LYS A 259 -2.10 19.38 -0.33
CA LYS A 259 -3.15 18.68 -1.08
C LYS A 259 -3.39 17.35 -0.42
N LYS A 260 -4.64 17.12 0.01
CA LYS A 260 -5.12 15.82 0.49
C LYS A 260 -5.79 15.05 -0.64
N ILE A 261 -5.52 13.76 -0.68
CA ILE A 261 -6.03 12.81 -1.66
C ILE A 261 -6.65 11.65 -0.87
N PRO A 262 -7.98 11.52 -0.86
CA PRO A 262 -8.62 10.42 -0.18
C PRO A 262 -8.30 9.11 -0.90
N PHE A 263 -8.06 8.06 -0.13
CA PHE A 263 -7.98 6.69 -0.63
C PHE A 263 -8.96 5.80 0.13
N ASN A 264 -9.46 4.78 -0.56
CA ASN A 264 -10.31 3.76 0.03
C ASN A 264 -10.06 2.42 -0.66
N ILE A 265 -9.93 1.36 0.11
CA ILE A 265 -9.90 -0.02 -0.37
C ILE A 265 -10.90 -0.87 0.38
N LEU A 266 -11.62 -1.71 -0.36
CA LEU A 266 -12.52 -2.71 0.17
C LEU A 266 -11.90 -4.09 -0.01
N THR A 267 -11.61 -4.77 1.09
CA THR A 267 -11.13 -6.16 1.09
C THR A 267 -12.11 -7.08 1.82
N LYS A 268 -11.96 -8.38 1.61
CA LYS A 268 -12.80 -9.43 2.19
C LYS A 268 -11.94 -10.45 2.90
N ILE A 269 -12.31 -10.78 4.12
CA ILE A 269 -11.71 -11.86 4.90
C ILE A 269 -12.72 -13.00 4.95
N VAL A 270 -12.28 -14.19 4.55
CA VAL A 270 -13.05 -15.42 4.78
C VAL A 270 -12.84 -15.81 6.23
N VAL A 271 -13.93 -15.93 6.97
CA VAL A 271 -13.86 -16.36 8.37
C VAL A 271 -13.62 -17.87 8.38
N PRO A 272 -12.59 -18.36 9.08
CA PRO A 272 -12.34 -19.79 9.19
C PRO A 272 -13.47 -20.48 9.95
N ASP A 273 -13.74 -21.73 9.60
CA ASP A 273 -14.72 -22.54 10.34
C ASP A 273 -14.16 -22.89 11.72
N LEU A 274 -15.03 -22.95 12.73
CA LEU A 274 -14.63 -23.28 14.10
C LEU A 274 -13.90 -24.64 14.18
N GLU A 275 -14.28 -25.58 13.32
CA GLU A 275 -13.62 -26.88 13.20
C GLU A 275 -12.15 -26.75 12.77
N GLU A 276 -11.84 -25.88 11.80
CA GLU A 276 -10.47 -25.63 11.37
C GLU A 276 -9.61 -25.03 12.49
N ILE A 277 -10.22 -24.16 13.32
CA ILE A 277 -9.55 -23.55 14.46
C ILE A 277 -9.32 -24.57 15.58
N LEU A 278 -10.36 -25.33 15.96
CA LEU A 278 -10.36 -26.28 17.08
C LEU A 278 -9.54 -27.56 16.81
N LEU A 279 -9.40 -27.94 15.54
CA LEU A 279 -8.63 -29.11 15.09
C LEU A 279 -7.29 -28.73 14.47
N SER A 280 -6.88 -27.46 14.58
CA SER A 280 -5.58 -27.03 14.07
C SER A 280 -4.43 -27.80 14.73
N LYS A 281 -3.40 -28.13 13.94
CA LYS A 281 -2.25 -28.94 14.40
C LYS A 281 -1.44 -28.27 15.50
N ASN A 282 -1.56 -26.96 15.66
CA ASN A 282 -0.70 -26.17 16.55
C ASN A 282 -1.19 -26.16 18.00
N SER A 283 -2.47 -26.46 18.25
CA SER A 283 -3.05 -26.45 19.61
C SER A 283 -4.30 -27.34 19.72
N PRO A 284 -4.21 -28.66 19.44
CA PRO A 284 -5.39 -29.51 19.34
C PRO A 284 -6.15 -29.60 20.68
N THR A 285 -7.48 -29.60 20.60
CA THR A 285 -8.32 -29.99 21.75
C THR A 285 -8.05 -31.46 22.08
N LEU A 286 -7.64 -31.75 23.32
CA LEU A 286 -7.42 -33.13 23.75
C LEU A 286 -8.73 -33.71 24.29
N ILE A 287 -9.18 -34.78 23.66
CA ILE A 287 -10.36 -35.53 24.08
C ILE A 287 -9.88 -36.91 24.53
N SER A 288 -10.37 -37.38 25.66
CA SER A 288 -10.10 -38.72 26.16
C SER A 288 -11.40 -39.41 26.56
N ILE A 289 -11.48 -40.73 26.33
CA ILE A 289 -12.60 -41.56 26.77
C ILE A 289 -12.06 -42.73 27.58
N LYS A 290 -12.57 -42.88 28.80
CA LYS A 290 -12.24 -43.95 29.72
C LYS A 290 -13.45 -44.85 29.92
N LEU A 291 -13.23 -46.16 29.90
CA LEU A 291 -14.23 -47.17 30.15
C LEU A 291 -13.80 -48.02 31.35
N ASP A 292 -14.64 -48.08 32.39
CA ASP A 292 -14.48 -49.01 33.51
C ASP A 292 -15.73 -49.91 33.61
N GLU A 293 -15.56 -51.19 33.93
CA GLU A 293 -16.64 -52.18 33.97
C GLU A 293 -16.89 -52.77 35.37
N LYS A 294 -18.16 -53.10 35.65
CA LYS A 294 -18.56 -53.88 36.82
C LYS A 294 -19.59 -54.94 36.42
N PHE A 295 -19.26 -56.20 36.69
CA PHE A 295 -20.18 -57.32 36.49
C PHE A 295 -21.32 -57.29 37.52
N THR A 296 -22.56 -57.48 37.05
CA THR A 296 -23.76 -57.56 37.89
C THR A 296 -24.60 -58.76 37.47
N LEU A 297 -25.64 -59.10 38.24
CA LEU A 297 -26.58 -60.16 37.88
C LEU A 297 -27.43 -59.81 36.63
N LYS A 298 -27.61 -58.51 36.33
CA LYS A 298 -28.44 -58.05 35.21
C LYS A 298 -27.65 -57.83 33.91
N GLY A 299 -26.32 -57.89 33.97
CA GLY A 299 -25.44 -57.56 32.85
C GLY A 299 -24.13 -56.91 33.30
N ILE A 300 -23.41 -56.33 32.36
CA ILE A 300 -22.20 -55.54 32.63
C ILE A 300 -22.60 -54.08 32.74
N LEU A 301 -22.24 -53.45 33.87
CA LEU A 301 -22.41 -52.03 34.09
C LEU A 301 -21.12 -51.31 33.71
N PHE A 302 -21.17 -50.52 32.64
CA PHE A 302 -20.06 -49.68 32.19
C PHE A 302 -20.16 -48.28 32.80
N TYR A 303 -19.04 -47.78 33.30
CA TYR A 303 -18.82 -46.40 33.69
C TYR A 303 -17.97 -45.77 32.60
N VAL A 304 -18.58 -44.89 31.81
CA VAL A 304 -17.88 -44.18 30.75
C VAL A 304 -17.58 -42.78 31.24
N THR A 305 -16.31 -42.39 31.17
CA THR A 305 -15.89 -41.01 31.44
C THR A 305 -15.35 -40.39 30.17
N LEU A 306 -15.98 -39.30 29.72
CA LEU A 306 -15.50 -38.45 28.65
C LEU A 306 -14.83 -37.22 29.28
N GLU A 307 -13.59 -36.96 28.88
CA GLU A 307 -12.83 -35.78 29.27
C GLU A 307 -12.53 -34.93 28.04
N VAL A 308 -12.76 -33.63 28.15
CA VAL A 308 -12.42 -32.64 27.12
C VAL A 308 -11.51 -31.60 27.76
N PHE A 309 -10.21 -31.68 27.49
CA PHE A 309 -9.25 -30.70 27.91
C PHE A 309 -9.21 -29.53 26.92
N ASN A 310 -9.46 -28.33 27.44
CA ASN A 310 -9.51 -27.12 26.67
C ASN A 310 -8.17 -26.36 26.73
N SER A 311 -7.42 -26.44 25.64
CA SER A 311 -6.16 -25.71 25.41
C SER A 311 -6.35 -24.27 24.93
N TYR A 312 -7.59 -23.85 24.64
CA TYR A 312 -7.91 -22.55 24.08
C TYR A 312 -8.18 -21.50 25.17
N ASN A 313 -8.03 -20.23 24.79
CA ASN A 313 -8.31 -19.08 25.65
C ASN A 313 -9.80 -18.71 25.72
N VAL A 314 -10.69 -19.64 25.35
CA VAL A 314 -12.14 -19.46 25.38
C VAL A 314 -12.81 -20.72 25.95
N ASP A 315 -13.90 -20.56 26.71
CA ASP A 315 -14.66 -21.69 27.24
C ASP A 315 -15.32 -22.48 26.09
N LEU A 316 -15.19 -23.80 26.14
CA LEU A 316 -15.77 -24.71 25.15
C LEU A 316 -16.99 -25.41 25.74
N VAL A 317 -18.04 -25.53 24.94
CA VAL A 317 -19.26 -26.25 25.31
C VAL A 317 -19.46 -27.42 24.34
N LEU A 318 -19.38 -28.64 24.86
CA LEU A 318 -19.73 -29.85 24.14
C LEU A 318 -21.22 -30.14 24.35
N ARG A 319 -22.00 -30.05 23.27
CA ARG A 319 -23.46 -30.23 23.25
C ARG A 319 -23.87 -31.51 22.55
N ASN A 320 -25.11 -31.94 22.81
CA ASN A 320 -25.74 -33.11 22.17
C ASN A 320 -24.89 -34.37 22.29
N VAL A 321 -24.30 -34.57 23.47
CA VAL A 321 -23.37 -35.67 23.70
C VAL A 321 -24.11 -36.99 23.68
N THR A 322 -23.60 -37.95 22.91
CA THR A 322 -24.07 -39.33 22.89
C THR A 322 -22.93 -40.25 23.26
N ILE A 323 -23.18 -41.19 24.16
CA ILE A 323 -22.22 -42.23 24.51
C ILE A 323 -22.80 -43.59 24.14
N GLY A 324 -22.07 -44.34 23.33
CA GLY A 324 -22.42 -45.69 22.89
C GLY A 324 -21.39 -46.71 23.32
N ILE A 325 -21.86 -47.89 23.70
CA ILE A 325 -21.05 -49.10 23.91
C ILE A 325 -21.36 -50.06 22.77
N TYR A 326 -20.31 -50.55 22.12
CA TYR A 326 -20.38 -51.43 20.97
C TYR A 326 -19.60 -52.72 21.22
N SER A 327 -20.14 -53.84 20.75
CA SER A 327 -19.34 -55.05 20.53
C SER A 327 -18.70 -54.98 19.15
N VAL A 328 -17.40 -55.25 19.08
CA VAL A 328 -16.63 -55.31 17.82
C VAL A 328 -16.42 -56.78 17.47
N ILE A 329 -16.88 -57.18 16.29
CA ILE A 329 -16.83 -58.57 15.79
C ILE A 329 -16.43 -58.52 14.33
N ASN A 330 -15.28 -59.09 13.96
CA ASN A 330 -14.76 -59.07 12.59
C ASN A 330 -14.77 -57.64 11.99
N ASP A 331 -14.26 -56.67 12.75
CA ASP A 331 -14.21 -55.23 12.41
C ASP A 331 -15.58 -54.55 12.23
N LYS A 332 -16.69 -55.21 12.58
CA LYS A 332 -18.04 -54.61 12.58
C LYS A 332 -18.46 -54.22 13.98
N ASN A 333 -18.92 -52.99 14.11
CA ASN A 333 -19.39 -52.41 15.37
C ASN A 333 -20.90 -52.63 15.53
N PHE A 334 -21.32 -53.32 16.58
CA PHE A 334 -22.72 -53.52 16.92
C PHE A 334 -23.06 -52.80 18.22
N LEU A 335 -24.03 -51.88 18.18
CA LEU A 335 -24.44 -51.11 19.35
C LEU A 335 -25.14 -52.03 20.38
N ILE A 336 -24.57 -52.12 21.58
CA ILE A 336 -25.09 -52.96 22.67
C ILE A 336 -25.63 -52.14 23.84
N GLY A 337 -25.23 -50.88 23.99
CA GLY A 337 -25.79 -49.94 24.95
C GLY A 337 -25.58 -48.50 24.52
N GLU A 338 -26.48 -47.59 24.92
CA GLU A 338 -26.37 -46.17 24.62
C GLU A 338 -26.91 -45.32 25.78
N ASN A 339 -26.40 -44.10 25.89
CA ASN A 339 -26.99 -43.02 26.66
C ASN A 339 -27.07 -41.76 25.79
N LYS A 340 -28.28 -41.21 25.65
CA LYS A 340 -28.62 -40.06 24.81
C LYS A 340 -29.07 -38.83 25.61
N GLU A 341 -29.34 -38.98 26.90
CA GLU A 341 -29.81 -37.89 27.77
C GLU A 341 -28.66 -37.37 28.62
N ILE A 342 -27.69 -36.77 27.94
CA ILE A 342 -26.46 -36.31 28.54
C ILE A 342 -26.46 -34.78 28.54
N THR A 343 -26.19 -34.19 29.70
CA THR A 343 -26.05 -32.74 29.84
C THR A 343 -24.80 -32.25 29.13
N ASP A 344 -24.83 -31.00 28.67
CA ASP A 344 -23.68 -30.34 28.06
C ASP A 344 -22.46 -30.36 28.99
N ILE A 345 -21.27 -30.54 28.39
CA ILE A 345 -19.99 -30.43 29.11
C ILE A 345 -19.44 -29.04 28.86
N VAL A 346 -19.21 -28.29 29.93
CA VAL A 346 -18.49 -27.01 29.86
C VAL A 346 -17.04 -27.25 30.27
N SER A 347 -16.12 -26.97 29.37
CA SER A 347 -14.68 -27.04 29.61
C SER A 347 -14.11 -25.62 29.65
N LYS A 348 -13.78 -25.13 30.86
CA LYS A 348 -13.27 -23.77 31.04
C LYS A 348 -11.85 -23.64 30.51
N VAL A 349 -11.45 -22.42 30.17
CA VAL A 349 -10.08 -22.09 29.72
C VAL A 349 -9.00 -22.80 30.54
N GLY A 350 -8.17 -23.60 29.87
CA GLY A 350 -7.03 -24.30 30.49
C GLY A 350 -7.40 -25.43 31.45
N THR A 351 -8.66 -25.88 31.44
CA THR A 351 -9.15 -26.95 32.33
C THR A 351 -9.77 -28.10 31.54
N SER A 352 -10.04 -29.20 32.23
CA SER A 352 -10.81 -30.33 31.70
C SER A 352 -12.28 -30.23 32.11
N GLY A 353 -13.17 -30.40 31.14
CA GLY A 353 -14.57 -30.72 31.37
C GLY A 353 -14.74 -32.24 31.44
N TYR A 354 -15.54 -32.72 32.39
CA TYR A 354 -15.77 -34.14 32.60
C TYR A 354 -17.25 -34.49 32.50
N LEU A 355 -17.51 -35.67 31.93
CA LEU A 355 -18.79 -36.31 31.96
C LEU A 355 -18.62 -37.77 32.31
N THR A 356 -19.35 -38.22 33.33
CA THR A 356 -19.40 -39.63 33.69
C THR A 356 -20.83 -40.14 33.58
N CYS A 357 -21.05 -41.17 32.76
CA CYS A 357 -22.34 -41.83 32.65
C CYS A 357 -22.24 -43.33 32.93
N LYS A 358 -23.37 -43.94 33.31
CA LYS A 358 -23.48 -45.37 33.53
C LYS A 358 -24.36 -45.99 32.44
N ILE A 359 -23.88 -47.07 31.82
CA ILE A 359 -24.61 -47.81 30.79
C ILE A 359 -24.66 -49.28 31.21
N LEU A 360 -25.87 -49.76 31.51
CA LEU A 360 -26.09 -51.18 31.80
C LEU A 360 -26.32 -51.92 30.47
N VAL A 361 -25.41 -52.83 30.13
CA VAL A 361 -25.57 -53.72 28.97
C VAL A 361 -26.02 -55.09 29.47
N PRO A 362 -27.27 -55.53 29.16
CA PRO A 362 -27.75 -56.84 29.56
C PRO A 362 -26.92 -57.97 28.95
N TYR A 363 -26.72 -59.07 29.68
CA TYR A 363 -26.00 -60.22 29.15
C TYR A 363 -26.61 -60.77 27.87
N SER A 364 -27.92 -60.68 27.65
CA SER A 364 -28.56 -61.09 26.39
C SER A 364 -28.02 -60.35 25.17
N LYS A 365 -27.55 -59.10 25.32
CA LYS A 365 -26.93 -58.34 24.23
C LYS A 365 -25.46 -58.68 24.01
N ILE A 366 -24.79 -59.23 25.03
CA ILE A 366 -23.37 -59.60 24.98
C ILE A 366 -23.19 -61.07 24.57
N LEU A 367 -23.92 -61.97 25.24
CA LEU A 367 -23.89 -63.43 25.07
C LEU A 367 -24.25 -63.89 23.66
N ASN A 368 -25.08 -63.13 22.93
CA ASN A 368 -25.40 -63.44 21.53
C ASN A 368 -24.15 -63.49 20.64
N ASN A 369 -23.03 -62.89 21.08
CA ASN A 369 -21.82 -62.69 20.29
C ASN A 369 -20.53 -63.12 20.99
N ILE A 370 -20.59 -63.79 22.16
CA ILE A 370 -19.40 -64.05 23.01
C ILE A 370 -18.31 -64.89 22.32
N GLY A 371 -18.67 -65.79 21.41
CA GLY A 371 -17.69 -66.61 20.69
C GLY A 371 -16.92 -65.89 19.58
N SER A 372 -17.30 -64.65 19.25
CA SER A 372 -16.72 -63.86 18.16
C SER A 372 -16.43 -62.41 18.57
N LEU A 373 -16.47 -62.12 19.87
CA LEU A 373 -16.26 -60.78 20.40
C LEU A 373 -14.76 -60.50 20.46
N ASP A 374 -14.29 -59.57 19.64
CA ASP A 374 -12.88 -59.16 19.60
C ASP A 374 -12.61 -58.09 20.67
N TRP A 375 -13.45 -57.06 20.72
CA TRP A 375 -13.29 -55.91 21.61
C TRP A 375 -14.64 -55.34 22.06
N ILE A 376 -14.63 -54.59 23.16
CA ILE A 376 -15.66 -53.60 23.44
C ILE A 376 -15.14 -52.22 23.05
N MET A 377 -15.95 -51.47 22.33
CA MET A 377 -15.64 -50.09 21.97
C MET A 377 -16.61 -49.15 22.70
N ALA A 378 -16.08 -48.17 23.41
CA ALA A 378 -16.83 -47.00 23.83
C ALA A 378 -16.66 -45.91 22.77
N SER A 379 -17.76 -45.32 22.32
CA SER A 379 -17.74 -44.13 21.47
C SER A 379 -18.44 -42.98 22.20
N GLY A 380 -17.82 -41.82 22.21
CA GLY A 380 -18.41 -40.56 22.65
C GLY A 380 -18.43 -39.60 21.47
N SER A 381 -19.61 -39.07 21.12
CA SER A 381 -19.75 -38.07 20.07
C SER A 381 -20.52 -36.86 20.56
N GLY A 382 -20.25 -35.70 19.97
CA GLY A 382 -20.92 -34.45 20.31
C GLY A 382 -20.52 -33.30 19.39
N ARG A 383 -21.04 -32.12 19.70
CA ARG A 383 -20.73 -30.88 18.97
C ARG A 383 -20.06 -29.88 19.90
N VAL A 384 -18.80 -29.54 19.64
CA VAL A 384 -18.11 -28.47 20.37
C VAL A 384 -18.44 -27.14 19.76
N SER A 385 -18.78 -26.19 20.61
CA SER A 385 -19.13 -24.81 20.26
C SER A 385 -18.55 -23.86 21.29
N ILE A 386 -18.54 -22.57 20.97
CA ILE A 386 -18.33 -21.49 21.93
C ILE A 386 -19.70 -20.91 22.28
N GLU A 387 -19.89 -20.44 23.50
CA GLU A 387 -21.15 -19.80 23.86
C GLU A 387 -21.34 -18.49 23.06
N GLY A 388 -22.55 -18.26 22.53
CA GLY A 388 -22.87 -17.06 21.74
C GLY A 388 -22.55 -17.16 20.25
N ILE A 389 -22.04 -18.28 19.75
CA ILE A 389 -21.88 -18.55 18.32
C ILE A 389 -22.75 -19.71 17.83
N ASN A 390 -23.11 -19.68 16.56
CA ASN A 390 -23.93 -20.67 15.88
C ASN A 390 -23.11 -21.75 15.17
N GLN A 391 -21.77 -21.62 15.17
CA GLN A 391 -20.88 -22.63 14.63
C GLN A 391 -20.62 -23.73 15.66
N SER A 392 -20.41 -24.95 15.17
CA SER A 392 -20.01 -26.09 16.00
C SER A 392 -19.14 -27.05 15.19
N ALA A 393 -18.10 -27.60 15.82
CA ALA A 393 -17.31 -28.70 15.28
C ALA A 393 -17.87 -30.04 15.76
N PHE A 394 -18.02 -31.02 14.87
CA PHE A 394 -18.37 -32.38 15.27
C PHE A 394 -17.14 -33.11 15.78
N LEU A 395 -17.25 -33.74 16.96
CA LEU A 395 -16.18 -34.54 17.53
C LEU A 395 -16.71 -35.94 17.85
N GLU A 396 -15.95 -36.95 17.48
CA GLU A 396 -16.15 -38.33 17.88
C GLU A 396 -14.83 -38.90 18.38
N ILE A 397 -14.86 -39.53 19.55
CA ILE A 397 -13.75 -40.30 20.09
C ILE A 397 -14.17 -41.75 20.32
N ARG A 398 -13.28 -42.68 20.00
CA ARG A 398 -13.48 -44.12 20.17
C ARG A 398 -12.35 -44.68 21.02
N GLY A 399 -12.71 -45.40 22.07
CA GLY A 399 -11.79 -46.16 22.91
C GLY A 399 -12.11 -47.65 22.81
N TYR A 400 -11.10 -48.47 22.60
CA TYR A 400 -11.23 -49.93 22.56
C TYR A 400 -10.72 -50.53 23.87
N HIS A 401 -11.46 -51.48 24.41
CA HIS A 401 -11.18 -52.16 25.66
C HIS A 401 -11.34 -53.66 25.47
N SER A 402 -10.35 -54.44 25.91
CA SER A 402 -10.49 -55.90 25.94
C SER A 402 -11.31 -56.30 27.15
N LEU A 403 -12.40 -57.03 26.93
CA LEU A 403 -13.06 -57.72 28.03
C LEU A 403 -12.27 -58.99 28.36
N HIS A 404 -11.72 -59.05 29.57
CA HIS A 404 -11.23 -60.28 30.16
C HIS A 404 -12.16 -60.70 31.31
N PRO A 405 -13.32 -61.32 31.01
CA PRO A 405 -14.31 -61.66 32.03
C PRO A 405 -13.84 -62.74 33.02
N PHE A 406 -12.67 -63.36 32.79
CA PHE A 406 -12.10 -64.42 33.61
C PHE A 406 -10.58 -64.28 33.75
N ARG A 407 -10.12 -63.36 34.59
CA ARG A 407 -8.78 -63.40 35.18
C ARG A 407 -8.89 -63.52 36.70
#